data_AF-A0A7Y9HLY5-F1
#
_entry.id   AF-A0A7Y9HLY5-F1
#
_cell.length_a   1.000
_cell.length_b   1.000
_cell.length_c   1.000
_cell.angle_alpha   90.00
_cell.angle_beta   90.00
_cell.angle_gamma   90.00
#
_symmetry.space_group_name_H-M   'P 1'
#
loop_
_entity.id
_entity.type
_entity.pdbx_description
1 polymer ?
#
loop_
_entity_poly.entity_id
_entity_poly.type
_entity_poly.pdbx_seq_one_letter_code
_entity_poly.pdbx_strand_id
1 'polypeptide(L)'
;MDEPQAPQPRHRRIRAGVMRRVLLALCLLAPLRALCADDACARGESAPVFGERQQGVQHHRFTRISSHEARETLQLTSGEALEILHGGCEYLVTTFRFSGAAVLDKGASRKEAYVMAGRLMRRLIQLKAASCFDLALTARALDNADVPYEASLDVAGDGADFLLTQVQVNAARRGFIEVMLFKGPL
;
A
#
# COMPACT_ATOMS: atom_id res chain seq x y z
N MET A 1 -33.44 -52.84 -79.09
CA MET A 1 -32.87 -51.53 -78.74
C MET A 1 -32.75 -51.55 -77.23
N ASP A 2 -31.58 -51.97 -76.76
CA ASP A 2 -31.33 -52.16 -75.33
C ASP A 2 -30.53 -50.96 -74.82
N GLU A 3 -31.16 -50.23 -73.90
CA GLU A 3 -30.66 -48.99 -73.31
C GLU A 3 -29.70 -49.33 -72.16
N PRO A 4 -28.44 -48.85 -72.17
CA PRO A 4 -27.47 -49.20 -71.14
C PRO A 4 -27.71 -48.40 -69.85
N GLN A 5 -28.02 -49.11 -68.76
CA GLN A 5 -28.13 -48.52 -67.41
C GLN A 5 -26.77 -48.08 -66.86
N ALA A 6 -26.67 -46.81 -66.48
CA ALA A 6 -25.51 -46.20 -65.86
C ALA A 6 -25.31 -46.71 -64.41
N PRO A 7 -24.05 -46.94 -63.96
CA PRO A 7 -23.76 -47.41 -62.62
C PRO A 7 -23.92 -46.29 -61.57
N GLN A 8 -24.68 -46.59 -60.50
CA GLN A 8 -24.84 -45.67 -59.37
C GLN A 8 -23.59 -45.59 -58.47
N PRO A 9 -23.31 -44.42 -57.87
CA PRO A 9 -22.16 -44.21 -57.00
C PRO A 9 -22.33 -44.86 -55.62
N ARG A 10 -21.30 -45.62 -55.21
CA ARG A 10 -21.20 -46.23 -53.87
C ARG A 10 -20.88 -45.17 -52.82
N HIS A 11 -21.82 -44.92 -51.91
CA HIS A 11 -21.58 -44.13 -50.69
C HIS A 11 -20.58 -44.84 -49.76
N ARG A 12 -19.38 -44.24 -49.60
CA ARG A 12 -18.42 -44.58 -48.54
C ARG A 12 -18.97 -44.10 -47.19
N ARG A 13 -19.39 -45.03 -46.34
CA ARG A 13 -19.64 -44.78 -44.90
C ARG A 13 -18.30 -44.50 -44.20
N ILE A 14 -18.06 -43.23 -43.86
CA ILE A 14 -16.95 -42.84 -42.99
C ILE A 14 -17.31 -43.27 -41.55
N ARG A 15 -16.42 -44.06 -40.95
CA ARG A 15 -16.56 -44.64 -39.61
C ARG A 15 -16.45 -43.55 -38.54
N ALA A 16 -17.59 -43.13 -37.98
CA ALA A 16 -17.69 -42.29 -36.79
C ALA A 16 -17.38 -43.09 -35.51
N GLY A 17 -16.12 -43.51 -35.33
CA GLY A 17 -15.75 -44.47 -34.27
C GLY A 17 -14.52 -44.16 -33.44
N VAL A 18 -13.73 -43.13 -33.76
CA VAL A 18 -12.43 -42.89 -33.08
C VAL A 18 -12.33 -41.49 -32.45
N MET A 19 -13.31 -40.63 -32.68
CA MET A 19 -13.28 -39.22 -32.25
C MET A 19 -14.06 -38.95 -30.95
N ARG A 20 -14.27 -39.98 -30.12
CA ARG A 20 -14.99 -39.85 -28.85
C ARG A 20 -14.12 -40.08 -27.61
N ARG A 21 -12.91 -40.62 -27.77
CA ARG A 21 -11.98 -40.89 -26.64
C ARG A 21 -10.88 -39.83 -26.48
N VAL A 22 -10.60 -39.03 -27.50
CA VAL A 22 -9.60 -37.94 -27.41
C VAL A 22 -10.19 -36.66 -26.80
N LEU A 23 -11.49 -36.40 -26.99
CA LEU A 23 -12.13 -35.19 -26.46
C LEU A 23 -12.41 -35.24 -24.95
N LEU A 24 -12.53 -36.42 -24.34
CA LEU A 24 -12.80 -36.53 -22.91
C LEU A 24 -11.53 -36.43 -22.04
N ALA A 25 -10.34 -36.64 -22.62
CA ALA A 25 -9.07 -36.50 -21.91
C ALA A 25 -8.58 -35.04 -21.83
N LEU A 26 -9.06 -34.15 -22.72
CA LEU A 26 -8.67 -32.73 -22.71
C LEU A 26 -9.50 -31.88 -21.71
N CYS A 27 -10.70 -32.32 -21.35
CA CYS A 27 -11.57 -31.58 -20.42
C CYS A 27 -11.25 -31.81 -18.94
N LEU A 28 -10.33 -32.73 -18.61
CA LEU A 28 -9.92 -33.02 -17.22
C LEU A 28 -8.59 -32.37 -16.81
N LEU A 29 -7.94 -31.61 -17.71
CA LEU A 29 -6.68 -30.91 -17.43
C LEU A 29 -6.81 -29.39 -17.23
N ALA A 30 -8.03 -28.85 -17.30
CA ALA A 30 -8.34 -27.46 -16.97
C ALA A 30 -9.46 -27.47 -15.92
N PRO A 31 -9.19 -27.28 -14.61
CA PRO A 31 -8.50 -26.08 -14.13
C PRO A 31 -7.66 -26.32 -12.87
N LEU A 32 -6.45 -26.90 -12.98
CA LEU A 32 -5.47 -26.81 -11.89
C LEU A 32 -4.73 -25.46 -11.86
N ARG A 33 -5.04 -24.54 -12.78
CA ARG A 33 -4.49 -23.17 -12.80
C ARG A 33 -5.24 -22.16 -11.93
N ALA A 34 -6.30 -22.57 -11.23
CA ALA A 34 -7.03 -21.69 -10.32
C ALA A 34 -6.42 -21.60 -8.90
N LEU A 35 -5.34 -22.33 -8.60
CA LEU A 35 -4.65 -22.29 -7.30
C LEU A 35 -3.49 -21.29 -7.21
N CYS A 36 -3.25 -20.50 -8.26
CA CYS A 36 -2.38 -19.33 -8.20
C CYS A 36 -3.19 -18.09 -8.57
N ALA A 37 -4.30 -17.87 -7.86
CA ALA A 37 -4.68 -16.49 -7.62
C ALA A 37 -3.58 -15.94 -6.71
N ASP A 38 -2.53 -15.38 -7.32
CA ASP A 38 -1.71 -14.41 -6.59
C ASP A 38 -2.72 -13.42 -6.01
N ASP A 39 -2.75 -13.28 -4.68
CA ASP A 39 -3.40 -12.16 -4.02
C ASP A 39 -2.72 -10.90 -4.58
N ALA A 40 -3.21 -10.48 -5.74
CA ALA A 40 -2.64 -9.43 -6.54
C ALA A 40 -2.94 -8.15 -5.78
N CYS A 41 -1.98 -7.80 -4.95
CA CYS A 41 -2.04 -6.59 -4.18
C CYS A 41 -2.37 -5.42 -5.10
N ALA A 42 -3.55 -4.81 -4.91
CA ALA A 42 -4.11 -3.84 -5.84
C ALA A 42 -3.32 -2.52 -5.91
N ARG A 43 -2.27 -2.39 -5.10
CA ARG A 43 -1.49 -1.17 -4.95
C ARG A 43 -0.30 -1.12 -5.90
N GLY A 44 -0.13 0.04 -6.54
CA GLY A 44 1.06 0.37 -7.32
C GLY A 44 2.35 0.43 -6.48
N GLU A 45 3.50 0.52 -7.17
CA GLU A 45 4.80 0.51 -6.50
C GLU A 45 4.96 1.65 -5.48
N SER A 46 5.57 1.35 -4.33
CA SER A 46 5.94 2.37 -3.35
C SER A 46 6.96 3.35 -3.95
N ALA A 47 6.69 4.65 -3.76
CA ALA A 47 7.52 5.77 -4.19
C ALA A 47 8.06 6.53 -2.97
N PRO A 48 9.26 7.14 -3.06
CA PRO A 48 9.81 7.94 -1.98
C PRO A 48 8.95 9.18 -1.72
N VAL A 49 8.78 9.55 -0.45
CA VAL A 49 8.11 10.79 -0.03
C VAL A 49 9.02 12.00 -0.25
N PHE A 50 10.33 11.81 -0.22
CA PHE A 50 11.31 12.87 -0.42
C PHE A 50 12.17 12.65 -1.66
N GLY A 51 12.48 13.74 -2.34
CA GLY A 51 13.44 13.70 -3.46
C GLY A 51 14.88 13.54 -2.95
N GLU A 52 15.77 13.02 -3.81
CA GLU A 52 17.19 12.79 -3.48
C GLU A 52 17.92 14.07 -3.02
N ARG A 53 17.47 15.24 -3.49
CA ARG A 53 18.03 16.55 -3.14
C ARG A 53 16.91 17.47 -2.70
N GLN A 54 16.73 17.57 -1.39
CA GLN A 54 15.70 18.41 -0.79
C GLN A 54 16.29 19.28 0.31
N GLN A 55 15.87 20.54 0.36
CA GLN A 55 16.33 21.47 1.38
C GLN A 55 15.94 20.98 2.78
N GLY A 56 16.87 21.04 3.73
CA GLY A 56 16.67 20.59 5.11
C GLY A 56 16.91 19.09 5.32
N VAL A 57 17.19 18.33 4.25
CA VAL A 57 17.58 16.91 4.30
C VAL A 57 19.07 16.80 4.00
N GLN A 58 19.83 16.22 4.93
CA GLN A 58 21.28 16.03 4.83
C GLN A 58 21.63 14.65 4.24
N HIS A 59 20.98 13.60 4.74
CA HIS A 59 21.11 12.26 4.22
C HIS A 59 19.73 11.70 3.90
N HIS A 60 19.63 11.00 2.78
CA HIS A 60 18.41 10.34 2.32
C HIS A 60 18.77 8.99 1.74
N ARG A 61 17.98 7.98 2.08
CA ARG A 61 18.03 6.66 1.44
C ARG A 61 16.63 6.09 1.38
N PHE A 62 16.23 5.74 0.17
CA PHE A 62 15.04 4.93 -0.10
C PHE A 62 15.45 3.50 -0.43
N THR A 63 14.87 2.53 0.26
CA THR A 63 15.12 1.10 0.06
C THR A 63 13.79 0.42 -0.22
N ARG A 64 13.62 -0.08 -1.45
CA ARG A 64 12.49 -0.94 -1.79
C ARG A 64 12.69 -2.30 -1.12
N ILE A 65 11.66 -2.79 -0.41
CA ILE A 65 11.67 -4.11 0.25
C ILE A 65 10.91 -5.12 -0.61
N SER A 66 9.74 -4.72 -1.10
CA SER A 66 8.90 -5.50 -2.02
C SER A 66 8.22 -4.57 -3.03
N SER A 67 7.33 -5.10 -3.86
CA SER A 67 6.48 -4.29 -4.75
C SER A 67 5.58 -3.31 -3.99
N HIS A 68 5.24 -3.60 -2.74
CA HIS A 68 4.28 -2.80 -1.95
C HIS A 68 4.89 -2.20 -0.68
N GLU A 69 6.11 -2.60 -0.32
CA GLU A 69 6.79 -2.15 0.89
C GLU A 69 8.11 -1.46 0.57
N ALA A 70 8.38 -0.38 1.30
CA ALA A 70 9.65 0.31 1.23
C ALA A 70 9.98 0.96 2.58
N ARG A 71 11.28 1.19 2.80
CA ARG A 71 11.80 1.98 3.91
C ARG A 71 12.51 3.21 3.38
N GLU A 72 12.21 4.35 3.95
CA GLU A 72 12.90 5.60 3.68
C GLU A 72 13.51 6.14 4.97
N THR A 73 14.81 6.44 4.95
CA THR A 73 15.53 6.97 6.11
C THR A 73 16.13 8.31 5.77
N LEU A 74 15.97 9.29 6.66
CA LEU A 74 16.43 10.65 6.49
C LEU A 74 17.17 11.13 7.73
N GLN A 75 18.22 11.91 7.49
CA GLN A 75 18.86 12.75 8.50
C GLN A 75 18.58 14.21 8.11
N LEU A 76 17.96 14.97 9.00
CA LEU A 76 17.70 16.39 8.81
C LEU A 76 18.93 17.21 9.19
N THR A 77 19.07 18.40 8.60
CA THR A 77 20.18 19.33 8.88
C THR A 77 20.24 19.80 10.34
N SER A 78 19.13 19.67 11.06
CA SER A 78 18.98 19.94 12.50
C SER A 78 19.56 18.82 13.39
N GLY A 79 20.00 17.69 12.83
CA GLY A 79 20.47 16.53 13.59
C GLY A 79 19.36 15.53 13.98
N GLU A 80 18.13 15.77 13.57
CA GLU A 80 16.99 14.85 13.79
C GLU A 80 16.95 13.76 12.71
N ALA A 81 16.47 12.57 13.07
CA ALA A 81 16.32 11.45 12.17
C ALA A 81 14.83 11.14 11.92
N LEU A 82 14.50 10.76 10.70
CA LEU A 82 13.16 10.32 10.31
C LEU A 82 13.26 9.00 9.55
N GLU A 83 12.54 7.99 10.02
CA GLU A 83 12.29 6.76 9.29
C GLU A 83 10.83 6.72 8.84
N ILE A 84 10.61 6.32 7.59
CA ILE A 84 9.29 6.16 6.99
C ILE A 84 9.18 4.73 6.49
N LEU A 85 8.18 4.02 6.98
CA LEU A 85 7.82 2.69 6.50
C LEU A 85 6.59 2.82 5.63
N HIS A 86 6.75 2.49 4.36
CA HIS A 86 5.70 2.41 3.37
C HIS A 86 5.22 0.96 3.33
N GLY A 87 3.92 0.73 3.49
CA GLY A 87 3.39 -0.62 3.46
C GLY A 87 1.88 -0.67 3.36
N GLY A 88 1.33 -1.87 3.47
CA GLY A 88 -0.10 -2.12 3.33
C GLY A 88 -0.50 -2.48 1.90
N CYS A 89 -1.44 -3.41 1.81
CA CYS A 89 -1.87 -4.01 0.56
C CYS A 89 -3.28 -3.57 0.16
N GLU A 90 -4.28 -3.92 0.96
CA GLU A 90 -5.66 -3.41 0.82
C GLU A 90 -5.76 -1.92 1.24
N TYR A 91 -4.84 -1.49 2.09
CA TYR A 91 -4.76 -0.14 2.64
C TYR A 91 -3.42 0.49 2.31
N LEU A 92 -3.43 1.79 2.07
CA LEU A 92 -2.24 2.62 2.00
C LEU A 92 -1.80 2.95 3.42
N VAL A 93 -0.72 2.34 3.91
CA VAL A 93 -0.17 2.58 5.26
C VAL A 93 1.18 3.28 5.16
N THR A 94 1.40 4.29 5.98
CA THR A 94 2.70 4.96 6.13
C THR A 94 2.97 5.27 7.59
N THR A 95 4.04 4.70 8.11
CA THR A 95 4.49 4.90 9.49
C THR A 95 5.70 5.81 9.52
N PHE A 96 5.61 6.89 10.28
CA PHE A 96 6.66 7.87 10.48
C PHE A 96 7.23 7.71 11.89
N ARG A 97 8.53 7.45 11.99
CA ARG A 97 9.27 7.43 13.24
C ARG A 97 10.26 8.59 13.25
N PHE A 98 9.97 9.59 14.07
CA PHE A 98 10.82 10.77 14.21
C PHE A 98 11.62 10.70 15.50
N SER A 99 12.93 10.91 15.42
CA SER A 99 13.86 10.84 16.55
C SER A 99 14.75 12.08 16.64
N GLY A 100 15.01 12.57 17.85
CA GLY A 100 15.87 13.75 18.05
C GLY A 100 16.05 14.09 19.52
N ALA A 101 17.09 14.88 19.84
CA ALA A 101 17.38 15.26 21.23
C ALA A 101 16.25 16.08 21.87
N ALA A 102 15.56 16.91 21.08
CA ALA A 102 14.41 17.69 21.54
C ALA A 102 13.11 16.85 21.69
N VAL A 103 13.14 15.56 21.31
CA VAL A 103 11.97 14.68 21.33
C VAL A 103 11.87 14.00 22.70
N LEU A 104 10.97 14.52 23.54
CA LEU A 104 10.53 13.91 24.81
C LEU A 104 11.67 13.55 25.75
N ASP A 105 12.43 14.58 26.14
CA ASP A 105 13.61 14.48 27.00
C ASP A 105 13.31 13.82 28.36
N LYS A 106 12.07 14.01 28.84
CA LYS A 106 11.43 13.31 29.96
C LYS A 106 10.14 12.71 29.41
N GLY A 107 9.73 11.53 29.89
CA GLY A 107 8.55 10.82 29.39
C GLY A 107 7.36 11.77 29.21
N ALA A 108 6.85 11.85 27.98
CA ALA A 108 5.82 12.83 27.62
C ALA A 108 4.48 12.44 28.18
N SER A 109 3.69 13.43 28.61
CA SER A 109 2.26 13.22 28.72
C SER A 109 1.68 12.87 27.36
N ARG A 110 0.54 12.17 27.36
CA ARG A 110 -0.18 11.80 26.14
C ARG A 110 -0.45 13.01 25.25
N LYS A 111 -0.93 14.11 25.86
CA LYS A 111 -1.21 15.36 25.15
C LYS A 111 0.03 15.93 24.46
N GLU A 112 1.18 15.92 25.13
CA GLU A 112 2.44 16.40 24.52
C GLU A 112 2.87 15.53 23.34
N ALA A 113 2.68 14.21 23.41
CA ALA A 113 2.97 13.32 22.30
C ALA A 113 2.10 13.64 21.08
N TYR A 114 0.79 13.83 21.26
CA TYR A 114 -0.10 14.21 20.16
C TYR A 114 0.25 15.57 19.55
N VAL A 115 0.54 16.58 20.38
CA VAL A 115 1.02 17.89 19.90
C VAL A 115 2.33 17.74 19.10
N MET A 116 3.24 16.87 19.55
CA MET A 116 4.49 16.64 18.86
C MET A 116 4.32 15.86 17.55
N ALA A 117 3.39 14.90 17.50
CA ALA A 117 2.97 14.25 16.26
C ALA A 117 2.41 15.27 15.27
N GLY A 118 1.57 16.20 15.73
CA GLY A 118 1.07 17.31 14.91
C GLY A 118 2.19 18.24 14.42
N ARG A 119 3.21 18.51 15.24
CA ARG A 119 4.42 19.24 14.82
C ARG A 119 5.21 18.47 13.76
N LEU A 120 5.34 17.15 13.90
CA LEU A 120 5.97 16.30 12.88
C LEU A 120 5.25 16.43 11.54
N MET A 121 3.92 16.31 11.51
CA MET A 121 3.15 16.47 10.25
C MET A 121 3.41 17.84 9.60
N ARG A 122 3.39 18.92 10.39
CA ARG A 122 3.75 20.27 9.88
C ARG A 122 5.18 20.34 9.38
N ARG A 123 6.11 19.65 10.03
CA ARG A 123 7.52 19.61 9.62
C ARG A 123 7.67 18.91 8.27
N LEU A 124 6.96 17.81 8.05
CA LEU A 124 6.92 17.11 6.75
C LEU A 124 6.41 18.06 5.64
N ILE A 125 5.38 18.85 5.90
CA ILE A 125 4.88 19.88 4.96
C ILE A 125 5.95 20.93 4.66
N GLN A 126 6.62 21.47 5.67
CA GLN A 126 7.70 22.46 5.48
C GLN A 126 8.85 21.90 4.65
N LEU A 127 9.14 20.62 4.80
CA LEU A 127 10.13 19.91 4.00
C LEU A 127 9.62 19.62 2.57
N LYS A 128 8.35 19.84 2.26
CA LYS A 128 7.70 19.52 0.98
C LYS A 128 7.62 18.02 0.70
N ALA A 129 7.31 17.24 1.74
CA ALA A 129 7.00 15.81 1.61
C ALA A 129 5.91 15.57 0.55
N ALA A 130 6.19 14.70 -0.43
CA ALA A 130 5.21 14.21 -1.39
C ALA A 130 4.36 13.10 -0.74
N SER A 131 3.35 13.52 0.01
CA SER A 131 2.42 12.62 0.70
C SER A 131 1.07 12.58 0.00
N CYS A 132 0.48 11.39 -0.06
CA CYS A 132 -0.90 11.15 -0.49
C CYS A 132 -1.95 11.40 0.60
N PHE A 133 -1.49 11.60 1.84
CA PHE A 133 -2.31 12.04 2.97
C PHE A 133 -2.28 13.57 3.09
N ASP A 134 -3.39 14.17 3.49
CA ASP A 134 -3.45 15.58 3.88
C ASP A 134 -2.80 15.75 5.26
N LEU A 135 -1.50 16.02 5.23
CA LEU A 135 -0.70 16.23 6.43
C LEU A 135 -1.16 17.46 7.23
N ALA A 136 -1.81 18.45 6.60
CA ALA A 136 -2.26 19.65 7.29
C ALA A 136 -3.53 19.36 8.11
N LEU A 137 -4.48 18.63 7.55
CA LEU A 137 -5.67 18.14 8.27
C LEU A 137 -5.26 17.15 9.36
N THR A 138 -4.34 16.24 9.06
CA THR A 138 -3.80 15.29 10.02
C THR A 138 -3.17 15.99 11.23
N ALA A 139 -2.36 17.04 10.99
CA ALA A 139 -1.77 17.84 12.06
C ALA A 139 -2.83 18.45 12.98
N ARG A 140 -3.91 19.01 12.41
CA ARG A 140 -5.01 19.61 13.16
C ARG A 140 -5.80 18.57 13.96
N ALA A 141 -6.02 17.38 13.41
CA ALA A 141 -6.67 16.29 14.12
C ALA A 141 -5.84 15.89 15.35
N LEU A 142 -4.52 15.74 15.17
CA LEU A 142 -3.58 15.41 16.26
C LEU A 142 -3.54 16.49 17.35
N ASP A 143 -3.57 17.77 17.02
CA ASP A 143 -3.52 18.84 18.03
C ASP A 143 -4.73 18.82 18.99
N ASN A 144 -5.87 18.30 18.54
CA ASN A 144 -7.12 18.24 19.29
C ASN A 144 -7.41 16.84 19.86
N ALA A 145 -6.51 15.88 19.66
CA ALA A 145 -6.75 14.50 20.04
C ALA A 145 -6.70 14.30 21.56
N ASP A 146 -7.68 13.56 22.07
CA ASP A 146 -7.71 13.04 23.44
C ASP A 146 -8.15 11.57 23.45
N VAL A 147 -7.42 10.76 22.70
CA VAL A 147 -7.64 9.31 22.59
C VAL A 147 -6.39 8.55 23.07
N PRO A 148 -6.51 7.30 23.56
CA PRO A 148 -5.36 6.49 23.93
C PRO A 148 -4.36 6.34 22.77
N TYR A 149 -3.11 5.98 23.06
CA TYR A 149 -2.18 5.55 21.99
C TYR A 149 -2.74 4.32 21.27
N GLU A 150 -2.32 4.12 20.03
CA GLU A 150 -2.78 3.05 19.13
C GLU A 150 -4.28 3.14 18.75
N ALA A 151 -5.05 4.08 19.31
CA ALA A 151 -6.41 4.35 18.89
C ALA A 151 -6.41 5.16 17.58
N SER A 152 -7.20 4.71 16.60
CA SER A 152 -7.45 5.46 15.36
C SER A 152 -8.18 6.77 15.64
N LEU A 153 -7.71 7.83 15.01
CA LEU A 153 -8.42 9.09 14.88
C LEU A 153 -8.72 9.36 13.42
N ASP A 154 -9.98 9.62 13.11
CA ASP A 154 -10.38 10.00 11.75
C ASP A 154 -9.87 11.41 11.42
N VAL A 155 -9.26 11.55 10.24
CA VAL A 155 -8.85 12.84 9.69
C VAL A 155 -9.98 13.35 8.79
N ALA A 156 -10.96 14.00 9.42
CA ALA A 156 -12.13 14.52 8.75
C ALA A 156 -11.77 15.45 7.58
N GLY A 157 -12.35 15.18 6.41
CA GLY A 157 -12.14 15.97 5.19
C GLY A 157 -11.01 15.48 4.29
N ASP A 158 -10.21 14.49 4.71
CA ASP A 158 -9.21 13.84 3.86
C ASP A 158 -9.76 12.52 3.26
N GLY A 159 -10.53 12.66 2.17
CA GLY A 159 -11.15 11.56 1.43
C GLY A 159 -12.67 11.71 1.28
N ALA A 160 -13.30 10.74 0.60
CA ALA A 160 -14.75 10.58 0.54
C ALA A 160 -15.15 9.26 1.24
N ASP A 161 -16.14 9.31 2.12
CA ASP A 161 -16.76 8.16 2.78
C ASP A 161 -15.75 7.11 3.32
N PHE A 162 -15.77 5.88 2.79
CA PHE A 162 -14.93 4.76 3.25
C PHE A 162 -13.44 4.95 2.98
N LEU A 163 -13.00 5.98 2.25
CA LEU A 163 -11.59 6.30 1.99
C LEU A 163 -11.01 7.31 2.98
N LEU A 164 -11.64 7.47 4.16
CA LEU A 164 -11.19 8.37 5.20
C LEU A 164 -9.78 8.01 5.65
N THR A 165 -8.93 9.03 5.73
CA THR A 165 -7.61 8.89 6.34
C THR A 165 -7.76 8.76 7.84
N GLN A 166 -7.04 7.80 8.42
CA GLN A 166 -6.92 7.64 9.86
C GLN A 166 -5.48 7.87 10.29
N VAL A 167 -5.32 8.45 11.49
CA VAL A 167 -4.03 8.66 12.14
C VAL A 167 -4.01 7.97 13.50
N GLN A 168 -2.88 7.34 13.81
CA GLN A 168 -2.58 6.72 15.09
C GLN A 168 -1.23 7.19 15.60
N VAL A 169 -1.15 7.53 16.90
CA VAL A 169 0.14 7.64 17.59
C VAL A 169 0.42 6.30 18.22
N ASN A 170 1.32 5.52 17.62
CA ASN A 170 1.65 4.16 18.07
C ASN A 170 2.52 4.19 19.32
N ALA A 171 3.52 5.07 19.35
CA ALA A 171 4.47 5.13 20.44
C ALA A 171 5.04 6.54 20.63
N ALA A 172 5.25 6.92 21.89
CA ALA A 172 5.98 8.12 22.27
C ALA A 172 6.88 7.78 23.45
N ARG A 173 8.20 7.72 23.20
CA ARG A 173 9.21 7.35 24.21
C ARG A 173 10.32 8.38 24.21
N ARG A 174 11.24 8.26 25.17
CA ARG A 174 12.41 9.14 25.23
C ARG A 174 13.19 9.08 23.91
N GLY A 175 13.32 10.23 23.25
CA GLY A 175 14.06 10.38 22.01
C GLY A 175 13.29 10.05 20.73
N PHE A 176 12.05 9.55 20.75
CA PHE A 176 11.28 9.32 19.53
C PHE A 176 9.75 9.36 19.68
N ILE A 177 9.08 9.63 18.57
CA ILE A 177 7.64 9.43 18.38
C ILE A 177 7.36 8.67 17.09
N GLU A 178 6.35 7.81 17.12
CA GLU A 178 5.89 7.02 15.99
C GLU A 178 4.42 7.32 15.71
N VAL A 179 4.14 7.68 14.46
CA VAL A 179 2.82 8.04 13.96
C VAL A 179 2.53 7.21 12.72
N MET A 180 1.39 6.55 12.68
CA MET A 180 0.93 5.79 11.51
C MET A 180 -0.24 6.52 10.85
N LEU A 181 -0.17 6.68 9.54
CA LEU A 181 -1.28 7.12 8.70
C LEU A 181 -1.73 5.95 7.86
N PHE A 182 -3.04 5.79 7.71
CA PHE A 182 -3.56 4.81 6.77
C PHE A 182 -4.89 5.24 6.15
N LYS A 183 -5.14 4.72 4.95
CA LYS A 183 -6.29 5.04 4.09
C LYS A 183 -6.68 3.81 3.29
N GLY A 184 -7.98 3.48 3.18
CA GLY A 184 -8.46 2.40 2.33
C GLY A 184 -9.90 2.00 2.63
N PRO A 185 -10.46 0.98 1.93
CA PRO A 185 -9.83 0.16 0.90
C PRO A 185 -9.71 0.88 -0.46
N LEU A 186 -8.60 0.65 -1.17
CA LEU A 186 -8.34 1.19 -2.52
C LEU A 186 -9.17 0.52 -3.63
#